data_AF-A0A6G0J0F3-F1
#
_entry.id   AF-A0A6G0J0F3-F1
#
_cell.length_a   1.000
_cell.length_b   1.000
_cell.length_c   1.000
_cell.angle_alpha   90.00
_cell.angle_beta   90.00
_cell.angle_gamma   90.00
#
_symmetry.space_group_name_H-M   'P 1'
#
loop_
_entity.id
_entity.type
_entity.pdbx_description
1 polymer ?
#
loop_
_entity_poly.entity_id
_entity_poly.type
_entity_poly.pdbx_seq_one_letter_code
_entity_poly.pdbx_strand_id
1 'polypeptide(L)'
;MVKRIRINTTTDEKDRTNPFRFSNIGVEKFLELNSEQNHDDYCLAYVFTDRDFDDGVLGLAWVGAPSGSSGGICERNKLYSDGKRKSLNTGIITVQNYASHVPPKVSHITFAHEVGHNFGSPHDSGIECTPGESKSQDKKEQGNYIMYARATSGDKHNNNKFSICSIRNISAVLTKKRDDCFVESGQPICGNGLVEGEEQCDCGYSDQCKDACCYDANEVEGKKCKLKPGKICSPSQGPCCTPECTFKGTNDKCRPESECAQEGLCNGAGAQCPASEPKANFTSCHSETQVCLNGACSGSICEKYSLEVCTCASQQGMDEAAELCHVCCMEKMNPSTCSSSGSEKWAKYFNMKVTTLQPGSPCNDFKGYCDVFMRCRLVDADGPLARLKKAIFNAELYENIAEWIVAHWWAVLLMGIALIMLMAGFIKICSVHTPSSNPKLPPPKPLPGTLKRRRQQQANMQSQGQRHPRQHRENYQMGQMRR
;
A
#
# COMPACT_ATOMS: atom_id res chain seq x y z
N MET A 1 8.17 0.92 -20.45
CA MET A 1 9.34 1.78 -20.67
C MET A 1 9.70 2.43 -19.35
N VAL A 2 10.96 2.30 -18.91
CA VAL A 2 11.49 2.95 -17.71
C VAL A 2 12.48 4.01 -18.17
N LYS A 3 12.31 5.26 -17.73
CA LYS A 3 13.16 6.39 -18.15
C LYS A 3 14.41 6.55 -17.30
N ARG A 4 14.32 6.27 -15.99
CA ARG A 4 15.44 6.33 -15.06
C ARG A 4 15.22 5.33 -13.93
N ILE A 5 16.28 4.68 -13.50
CA ILE A 5 16.31 3.82 -12.32
C ILE A 5 17.33 4.40 -11.33
N ARG A 6 16.99 4.37 -10.03
CA ARG A 6 17.92 4.67 -8.93
C ARG A 6 17.80 3.57 -7.88
N ILE A 7 18.89 2.87 -7.64
CA ILE A 7 18.96 1.79 -6.65
C ILE A 7 19.80 2.28 -5.48
N ASN A 8 19.18 2.44 -4.31
CA ASN A 8 19.89 2.70 -3.07
C ASN A 8 20.43 1.37 -2.51
N THR A 9 21.59 1.43 -1.87
CA THR A 9 22.28 0.31 -1.24
C THR A 9 22.36 0.49 0.28
N THR A 10 22.93 -0.48 1.00
CA THR A 10 23.12 -0.39 2.46
C THR A 10 23.99 0.79 2.90
N THR A 11 24.79 1.39 2.00
CA THR A 11 25.54 2.61 2.33
C THR A 11 24.62 3.82 2.47
N ASP A 12 23.54 3.89 1.68
CA ASP A 12 22.60 5.00 1.66
C ASP A 12 21.70 5.04 2.90
N GLU A 13 21.62 3.95 3.67
CA GLU A 13 20.96 3.92 4.98
C GLU A 13 21.66 4.84 6.00
N LYS A 14 22.99 4.96 5.88
CA LYS A 14 23.80 5.80 6.79
C LYS A 14 23.78 7.28 6.39
N ASP A 15 23.30 7.60 5.19
CA ASP A 15 23.21 8.97 4.71
C ASP A 15 22.13 9.73 5.49
N ARG A 16 22.53 10.78 6.21
CA ARG A 16 21.63 11.61 7.01
C ARG A 16 20.63 12.40 6.16
N THR A 17 20.94 12.62 4.88
CA THR A 17 20.08 13.34 3.93
C THR A 17 19.01 12.44 3.32
N ASN A 18 19.19 11.11 3.37
CA ASN A 18 18.22 10.15 2.85
C ASN A 18 17.03 10.00 3.82
N PRO A 19 15.80 10.42 3.44
CA PRO A 19 14.66 10.32 4.33
C PRO A 19 14.13 8.88 4.47
N PHE A 20 14.50 7.97 3.56
CA PHE A 20 14.04 6.57 3.56
C PHE A 20 14.83 5.66 4.52
N ARG A 21 15.85 6.20 5.21
CA ARG A 21 16.78 5.45 6.06
C ARG A 21 16.17 4.86 7.33
N PHE A 22 15.02 5.35 7.78
CA PHE A 22 14.44 4.91 9.06
C PHE A 22 13.75 3.56 8.89
N SER A 23 13.95 2.62 9.82
CA SER A 23 13.36 1.28 9.73
C SER A 23 11.84 1.27 9.86
N ASN A 24 11.23 2.26 10.52
CA ASN A 24 9.80 2.26 10.83
C ASN A 24 9.16 3.52 10.22
N ILE A 25 8.77 3.43 8.95
CA ILE A 25 8.06 4.51 8.22
C ILE A 25 6.69 3.96 7.85
N GLY A 26 5.61 4.61 8.30
CA GLY A 26 4.25 4.23 7.92
C GLY A 26 3.99 4.43 6.43
N VAL A 27 3.04 3.68 5.86
CA VAL A 27 2.81 3.61 4.41
C VAL A 27 2.47 4.97 3.80
N GLU A 28 1.67 5.80 4.47
CA GLU A 28 1.31 7.14 4.00
C GLU A 28 2.51 8.07 4.00
N LYS A 29 3.35 8.00 5.04
CA LYS A 29 4.56 8.80 5.10
C LYS A 29 5.57 8.34 4.06
N PHE A 30 5.67 7.05 3.79
CA PHE A 30 6.58 6.50 2.78
C PHE A 30 6.19 6.98 1.37
N LEU A 31 4.89 6.99 1.04
CA LEU A 31 4.38 7.58 -0.20
C LEU A 31 4.63 9.10 -0.22
N GLU A 32 4.35 9.82 0.87
CA GLU A 32 4.58 11.27 0.95
C GLU A 32 6.05 11.63 0.67
N LEU A 33 7.01 10.86 1.18
CA LEU A 33 8.44 11.07 0.93
C LEU A 33 8.81 10.89 -0.55
N ASN A 34 8.13 9.98 -1.27
CA ASN A 34 8.26 9.90 -2.72
C ASN A 34 7.64 11.13 -3.40
N SER A 35 6.45 11.55 -2.96
CA SER A 35 5.74 12.72 -3.51
C SER A 35 6.45 14.05 -3.26
N GLU A 36 7.27 14.21 -2.22
CA GLU A 36 8.02 15.44 -1.93
C GLU A 36 9.16 15.71 -2.95
N GLN A 37 9.48 14.75 -3.83
CA GLN A 37 10.45 14.92 -4.91
C GLN A 37 9.80 15.54 -6.17
N ASN A 38 10.63 16.11 -7.05
CA ASN A 38 10.15 16.59 -8.36
C ASN A 38 10.20 15.45 -9.39
N HIS A 39 9.02 15.07 -9.90
CA HIS A 39 8.84 14.02 -10.89
C HIS A 39 8.22 14.52 -12.20
N ASP A 40 8.35 15.81 -12.52
CA ASP A 40 7.75 16.43 -13.72
C ASP A 40 8.19 15.77 -15.04
N ASP A 41 9.39 15.19 -15.06
CA ASP A 41 9.97 14.54 -16.24
C ASP A 41 9.44 13.12 -16.50
N TYR A 42 8.55 12.61 -15.64
CA TYR A 42 8.06 11.24 -15.67
C TYR A 42 6.53 11.20 -15.65
N CYS A 43 5.95 10.25 -16.39
CA CYS A 43 4.50 10.01 -16.30
C CYS A 43 4.09 9.54 -14.90
N LEU A 44 4.87 8.62 -14.32
CA LEU A 44 4.73 8.12 -12.96
C LEU A 44 6.12 7.87 -12.35
N ALA A 45 6.22 7.99 -11.03
CA ALA A 45 7.43 7.67 -10.27
C ALA A 45 7.11 6.73 -9.09
N TYR A 46 7.77 5.58 -9.04
CA TYR A 46 7.53 4.54 -8.04
C TYR A 46 8.76 4.25 -7.19
N VAL A 47 8.51 3.88 -5.93
CA VAL A 47 9.52 3.35 -5.01
C VAL A 47 9.14 1.93 -4.62
N PHE A 48 10.08 1.00 -4.83
CA PHE A 48 9.97 -0.39 -4.41
C PHE A 48 10.64 -0.53 -3.04
N THR A 49 10.02 -1.26 -2.12
CA THR A 49 10.56 -1.48 -0.78
C THR A 49 10.33 -2.91 -0.30
N ASP A 50 11.00 -3.29 0.77
CA ASP A 50 10.87 -4.59 1.45
C ASP A 50 10.49 -4.30 2.91
N ARG A 51 9.31 -3.70 3.08
CA ARG A 51 8.79 -3.23 4.37
C ARG A 51 7.46 -3.90 4.64
N ASP A 52 7.33 -4.48 5.81
CA ASP A 52 6.05 -4.97 6.28
C ASP A 52 5.22 -3.79 6.81
N PHE A 53 4.26 -3.32 6.00
CA PHE A 53 3.36 -2.23 6.39
C PHE A 53 2.18 -2.78 7.22
N ASP A 54 1.66 -1.94 8.11
CA ASP A 54 0.52 -2.28 8.94
C ASP A 54 -0.74 -2.61 8.10
N ASP A 55 -1.67 -3.37 8.70
CA ASP A 55 -2.95 -3.77 8.11
C ASP A 55 -2.87 -4.55 6.79
N GLY A 56 -1.69 -5.07 6.45
CA GLY A 56 -1.48 -5.91 5.28
C GLY A 56 -1.40 -5.13 3.97
N VAL A 57 -1.01 -3.86 4.01
CA VAL A 57 -0.94 -2.98 2.85
C VAL A 57 0.28 -3.33 1.99
N LEU A 58 0.03 -3.74 0.74
CA LEU A 58 1.08 -4.11 -0.22
C LEU A 58 1.56 -2.94 -1.09
N GLY A 59 0.79 -1.86 -1.15
CA GLY A 59 1.08 -0.71 -1.99
C GLY A 59 0.17 0.48 -1.65
N LEU A 60 0.56 1.66 -2.14
CA LEU A 60 -0.26 2.86 -2.04
C LEU A 60 0.06 3.81 -3.19
N ALA A 61 -0.99 4.38 -3.79
CA ALA A 61 -0.87 5.31 -4.90
C ALA A 61 -1.90 6.44 -4.83
N TRP A 62 -1.57 7.56 -5.46
CA TRP A 62 -2.53 8.64 -5.68
C TRP A 62 -3.49 8.29 -6.83
N VAL A 63 -4.79 8.38 -6.57
CA VAL A 63 -5.79 8.04 -7.57
C VAL A 63 -5.95 9.17 -8.60
N GLY A 64 -5.85 8.82 -9.88
CA GLY A 64 -6.08 9.75 -10.99
C GLY A 64 -7.56 10.12 -11.16
N ALA A 65 -7.81 11.31 -11.69
CA ALA A 65 -9.16 11.75 -12.08
C ALA A 65 -9.10 12.51 -13.41
N PRO A 66 -10.17 12.46 -14.23
CA PRO A 66 -10.19 13.16 -15.51
C PRO A 66 -10.20 14.69 -15.33
N SER A 67 -10.77 15.19 -14.22
CA SER A 67 -10.75 16.60 -13.82
C SER A 67 -11.13 16.72 -12.34
N GLY A 68 -10.92 17.89 -11.74
CA GLY A 68 -11.44 18.22 -10.40
C GLY A 68 -10.68 17.64 -9.21
N SER A 69 -9.74 16.71 -9.42
CA SER A 69 -8.82 16.21 -8.39
C SER A 69 -7.38 16.16 -8.92
N SER A 70 -6.41 16.32 -8.02
CA SER A 70 -4.97 16.20 -8.34
C SER A 70 -4.49 14.79 -8.02
N GLY A 71 -3.61 14.25 -8.86
CA GLY A 71 -3.06 12.90 -8.67
C GLY A 71 -3.13 12.05 -9.93
N GLY A 72 -2.39 10.94 -9.88
CA GLY A 72 -2.29 9.98 -10.96
C GLY A 72 -1.32 10.39 -12.06
N ILE A 73 -1.51 9.80 -13.25
CA ILE A 73 -0.64 10.03 -14.40
C ILE A 73 -0.52 11.51 -14.77
N CYS A 74 0.67 11.90 -15.24
CA CYS A 74 0.99 13.24 -15.75
C CYS A 74 0.76 14.41 -14.77
N GLU A 75 0.71 14.14 -13.46
CA GLU A 75 0.60 15.20 -12.46
C GLU A 75 1.94 15.93 -12.26
N ARG A 76 1.91 17.26 -12.21
CA ARG A 76 3.09 18.12 -12.02
C ARG A 76 3.32 18.54 -10.58
N ASN A 77 4.56 18.93 -10.28
CA ASN A 77 4.98 19.45 -8.99
C ASN A 77 4.35 20.82 -8.68
N LYS A 78 3.50 20.86 -7.65
CA LYS A 78 2.83 22.10 -7.21
C LYS A 78 2.72 22.18 -5.68
N LEU A 79 2.42 23.38 -5.19
CA LEU A 79 2.22 23.64 -3.77
C LEU A 79 0.82 23.19 -3.33
N TYR A 80 0.73 22.43 -2.24
CA TYR A 80 -0.53 21.95 -1.66
C TYR A 80 -0.88 22.67 -0.34
N SER A 81 -2.07 22.39 0.20
CA SER A 81 -2.63 23.05 1.39
C SER A 81 -1.80 22.88 2.67
N ASP A 82 -0.94 21.88 2.71
CA ASP A 82 0.01 21.62 3.80
C ASP A 82 1.31 22.45 3.68
N GLY A 83 1.39 23.34 2.69
CA GLY A 83 2.53 24.22 2.45
C GLY A 83 3.73 23.51 1.80
N LYS A 84 3.58 22.26 1.36
CA LYS A 84 4.65 21.50 0.72
C LYS A 84 4.47 21.45 -0.79
N ARG A 85 5.59 21.50 -1.51
CA ARG A 85 5.60 21.20 -2.95
C ARG A 85 5.68 19.70 -3.13
N LYS A 86 4.72 19.14 -3.87
CA LYS A 86 4.61 17.69 -4.08
C LYS A 86 4.28 17.38 -5.54
N SER A 87 4.70 16.22 -6.00
CA SER A 87 4.28 15.58 -7.25
C SER A 87 3.41 14.37 -6.87
N LEU A 88 2.14 14.37 -7.28
CA LEU A 88 1.18 13.30 -6.94
C LEU A 88 1.02 12.26 -8.06
N ASN A 89 2.01 12.19 -8.96
CA ASN A 89 2.18 11.13 -9.96
C ASN A 89 3.01 9.97 -9.38
N THR A 90 2.76 9.61 -8.13
CA THR A 90 3.60 8.69 -7.36
C THR A 90 2.83 7.50 -6.83
N GLY A 91 3.53 6.37 -6.72
CA GLY A 91 3.08 5.20 -5.98
C GLY A 91 4.23 4.52 -5.27
N ILE A 92 3.91 3.58 -4.40
CA ILE A 92 4.86 2.73 -3.69
C ILE A 92 4.35 1.29 -3.71
N ILE A 93 5.28 0.33 -3.69
CA ILE A 93 4.94 -1.08 -3.48
C ILE A 93 5.93 -1.71 -2.53
N THR A 94 5.47 -2.69 -1.75
CA THR A 94 6.32 -3.55 -0.94
C THR A 94 6.27 -5.00 -1.44
N VAL A 95 7.38 -5.73 -1.24
CA VAL A 95 7.47 -7.17 -1.51
C VAL A 95 7.40 -8.02 -0.24
N GLN A 96 7.01 -7.42 0.89
CA GLN A 96 6.82 -8.10 2.17
C GLN A 96 5.42 -7.83 2.74
N ASN A 97 4.82 -8.84 3.36
CA ASN A 97 3.54 -8.74 4.07
C ASN A 97 3.45 -9.78 5.18
N TYR A 98 3.08 -9.36 6.40
CA TYR A 98 3.02 -10.20 7.60
C TYR A 98 4.29 -11.05 7.79
N ALA A 99 5.45 -10.41 7.70
CA ALA A 99 6.79 -10.99 7.78
C ALA A 99 7.15 -12.03 6.70
N SER A 100 6.31 -12.22 5.68
CA SER A 100 6.55 -13.13 4.56
C SER A 100 6.82 -12.38 3.26
N HIS A 101 7.77 -12.89 2.47
CA HIS A 101 8.06 -12.32 1.15
C HIS A 101 6.97 -12.72 0.14
N VAL A 102 6.44 -11.73 -0.57
CA VAL A 102 5.36 -11.87 -1.52
C VAL A 102 5.90 -12.44 -2.84
N PRO A 103 5.31 -13.52 -3.40
CA PRO A 103 5.78 -14.09 -4.67
C PRO A 103 5.72 -13.07 -5.82
N PRO A 104 6.66 -13.12 -6.80
CA PRO A 104 6.69 -12.16 -7.91
C PRO A 104 5.37 -12.02 -8.66
N LYS A 105 4.61 -13.11 -8.80
CA LYS A 105 3.29 -13.11 -9.42
C LYS A 105 2.32 -12.14 -8.74
N VAL A 106 2.26 -12.18 -7.41
CA VAL A 106 1.40 -11.30 -6.63
C VAL A 106 1.97 -9.89 -6.63
N SER A 107 3.29 -9.72 -6.48
CA SER A 107 3.93 -8.41 -6.54
C SER A 107 3.70 -7.67 -7.87
N HIS A 108 3.68 -8.39 -9.01
CA HIS A 108 3.33 -7.81 -10.31
C HIS A 108 1.87 -7.33 -10.36
N ILE A 109 0.95 -8.10 -9.78
CA ILE A 109 -0.48 -7.72 -9.71
C ILE A 109 -0.65 -6.51 -8.77
N THR A 110 0.01 -6.50 -7.62
CA THR A 110 0.05 -5.33 -6.71
C THR A 110 0.56 -4.10 -7.44
N PHE A 111 1.67 -4.20 -8.16
CA PHE A 111 2.18 -3.07 -8.94
C PHE A 111 1.17 -2.60 -9.99
N ALA A 112 0.53 -3.52 -10.70
CA ALA A 112 -0.52 -3.19 -11.66
C ALA A 112 -1.76 -2.55 -11.00
N HIS A 113 -2.12 -2.97 -9.78
CA HIS A 113 -3.21 -2.39 -8.97
C HIS A 113 -2.93 -0.93 -8.64
N GLU A 114 -1.75 -0.63 -8.09
CA GLU A 114 -1.36 0.74 -7.77
C GLU A 114 -1.25 1.61 -9.03
N VAL A 115 -0.76 1.05 -10.14
CA VAL A 115 -0.72 1.77 -11.42
C VAL A 115 -2.15 2.00 -11.93
N GLY A 116 -3.06 1.05 -11.74
CA GLY A 116 -4.49 1.19 -12.05
C GLY A 116 -5.13 2.37 -11.30
N HIS A 117 -4.79 2.56 -10.03
CA HIS A 117 -5.17 3.76 -9.27
C HIS A 117 -4.65 5.04 -9.90
N ASN A 118 -3.37 5.09 -10.27
CA ASN A 118 -2.79 6.26 -10.95
C ASN A 118 -3.45 6.56 -12.31
N PHE A 119 -3.92 5.54 -13.02
CA PHE A 119 -4.72 5.69 -14.24
C PHE A 119 -6.19 6.03 -13.95
N GLY A 120 -6.57 6.16 -12.68
CA GLY A 120 -7.86 6.66 -12.21
C GLY A 120 -8.93 5.61 -11.98
N SER A 121 -8.57 4.32 -11.94
CA SER A 121 -9.51 3.31 -11.51
C SER A 121 -9.67 3.34 -9.99
N PRO A 122 -10.90 3.47 -9.46
CA PRO A 122 -11.17 3.08 -8.08
C PRO A 122 -11.15 1.55 -7.95
N HIS A 123 -11.37 1.06 -6.73
CA HIS A 123 -11.61 -0.36 -6.53
C HIS A 123 -12.88 -0.84 -7.23
N ASP A 124 -12.85 -2.08 -7.70
CA ASP A 124 -13.98 -2.73 -8.32
C ASP A 124 -15.11 -2.96 -7.29
N SER A 125 -16.35 -2.71 -7.70
CA SER A 125 -17.53 -2.95 -6.88
C SER A 125 -18.67 -3.53 -7.72
N GLY A 126 -19.52 -4.33 -7.08
CA GLY A 126 -20.63 -5.01 -7.74
C GLY A 126 -20.20 -6.25 -8.53
N ILE A 127 -21.12 -7.20 -8.67
CA ILE A 127 -20.82 -8.56 -9.13
C ILE A 127 -20.31 -8.66 -10.58
N GLU A 128 -20.57 -7.65 -11.40
CA GLU A 128 -20.03 -7.53 -12.76
C GLU A 128 -18.50 -7.34 -12.74
N CYS A 129 -17.99 -6.65 -11.72
CA CYS A 129 -16.59 -6.28 -11.58
C CYS A 129 -15.89 -7.00 -10.41
N THR A 130 -16.64 -7.74 -9.58
CA THR A 130 -16.10 -8.65 -8.54
C THR A 130 -16.66 -10.08 -8.69
N PRO A 131 -16.41 -10.77 -9.82
CA PRO A 131 -17.03 -12.08 -10.08
C PRO A 131 -16.61 -13.18 -9.08
N GLY A 132 -15.50 -13.00 -8.35
CA GLY A 132 -15.10 -13.87 -7.25
C GLY A 132 -16.04 -13.85 -6.03
N GLU A 133 -16.89 -12.82 -5.92
CA GLU A 133 -17.95 -12.73 -4.91
C GLU A 133 -19.29 -13.33 -5.39
N SER A 134 -19.31 -13.90 -6.61
CA SER A 134 -20.52 -14.49 -7.21
C SER A 134 -20.93 -15.77 -6.47
N LYS A 135 -22.25 -15.98 -6.39
CA LYS A 135 -22.82 -17.25 -5.95
C LYS A 135 -22.69 -18.35 -7.01
N SER A 136 -22.50 -17.98 -8.28
CA SER A 136 -22.32 -18.97 -9.35
C SER A 136 -20.85 -19.41 -9.43
N GLN A 137 -20.66 -20.72 -9.36
CA GLN A 137 -19.34 -21.36 -9.24
C GLN A 137 -18.44 -21.04 -10.43
N ASP A 138 -18.99 -21.03 -11.64
CA ASP A 138 -18.32 -20.69 -12.90
C ASP A 138 -17.69 -19.29 -12.90
N LYS A 139 -18.33 -18.32 -12.23
CA LYS A 139 -17.80 -16.96 -12.08
C LYS A 139 -16.79 -16.89 -10.93
N LYS A 140 -17.08 -17.56 -9.81
CA LYS A 140 -16.19 -17.60 -8.64
C LYS A 140 -14.82 -18.20 -8.98
N GLU A 141 -14.80 -19.24 -9.83
CA GLU A 141 -13.58 -19.90 -10.30
C GLU A 141 -12.68 -19.02 -11.16
N GLN A 142 -13.24 -18.01 -11.85
CA GLN A 142 -12.44 -17.05 -12.62
C GLN A 142 -11.73 -16.01 -11.74
N GLY A 143 -12.14 -15.86 -10.48
CA GLY A 143 -11.59 -14.93 -9.50
C GLY A 143 -11.87 -13.45 -9.80
N ASN A 144 -11.40 -12.56 -8.93
CA ASN A 144 -11.56 -11.11 -9.09
C ASN A 144 -10.50 -10.49 -10.03
N TYR A 145 -10.75 -9.25 -10.45
CA TYR A 145 -9.84 -8.49 -11.32
C TYR A 145 -8.74 -7.75 -10.53
N ILE A 146 -7.81 -7.11 -11.24
CA ILE A 146 -6.66 -6.39 -10.68
C ILE A 146 -7.10 -5.35 -9.64
N MET A 147 -8.19 -4.61 -9.86
CA MET A 147 -8.66 -3.54 -8.96
C MET A 147 -9.55 -4.03 -7.81
N TYR A 148 -9.53 -5.32 -7.50
CA TYR A 148 -10.22 -5.83 -6.33
C TYR A 148 -9.61 -5.26 -5.04
N ALA A 149 -10.47 -4.86 -4.11
CA ALA A 149 -10.10 -4.06 -2.95
C ALA A 149 -9.44 -4.85 -1.79
N ARG A 150 -9.32 -6.17 -1.95
CA ARG A 150 -8.85 -7.10 -0.89
C ARG A 150 -7.78 -8.04 -1.46
N ALA A 151 -7.59 -9.19 -0.83
CA ALA A 151 -6.53 -10.12 -1.17
C ALA A 151 -6.67 -10.76 -2.56
N THR A 152 -5.54 -11.23 -3.11
CA THR A 152 -5.48 -12.01 -4.34
C THR A 152 -4.32 -13.01 -4.24
N SER A 153 -4.48 -14.22 -4.79
CA SER A 153 -3.35 -15.16 -4.92
C SER A 153 -2.63 -15.02 -6.26
N GLY A 154 -3.26 -14.35 -7.24
CA GLY A 154 -2.77 -14.26 -8.60
C GLY A 154 -2.97 -15.52 -9.46
N ASP A 155 -3.57 -16.59 -8.93
CA ASP A 155 -3.78 -17.86 -9.66
C ASP A 155 -5.03 -17.90 -10.53
N LYS A 156 -5.97 -16.98 -10.31
CA LYS A 156 -7.21 -16.97 -11.04
C LYS A 156 -7.08 -16.23 -12.37
N HIS A 157 -7.87 -16.65 -13.35
CA HIS A 157 -7.82 -16.11 -14.71
C HIS A 157 -7.95 -14.58 -14.78
N ASN A 158 -8.86 -14.01 -13.99
CA ASN A 158 -9.12 -12.56 -13.99
C ASN A 158 -8.06 -11.75 -13.25
N ASN A 159 -7.19 -12.36 -12.44
CA ASN A 159 -6.19 -11.63 -11.65
C ASN A 159 -5.15 -10.90 -12.52
N ASN A 160 -5.06 -11.22 -13.82
CA ASN A 160 -4.18 -10.58 -14.79
C ASN A 160 -4.91 -9.59 -15.72
N LYS A 161 -6.16 -9.21 -15.39
CA LYS A 161 -7.01 -8.37 -16.23
C LYS A 161 -7.68 -7.27 -15.43
N PHE A 162 -7.96 -6.15 -16.09
CA PHE A 162 -8.85 -5.12 -15.58
C PHE A 162 -10.32 -5.49 -15.84
N SER A 163 -11.20 -5.13 -14.91
CA SER A 163 -12.65 -5.26 -15.10
C SER A 163 -13.18 -4.24 -16.11
N ILE A 164 -14.44 -4.41 -16.53
CA ILE A 164 -15.11 -3.40 -17.37
C ILE A 164 -15.28 -2.05 -16.63
N CYS A 165 -15.46 -2.07 -15.30
CA CYS A 165 -15.52 -0.87 -14.47
C CYS A 165 -14.18 -0.11 -14.50
N SER A 166 -13.09 -0.84 -14.31
CA SER A 166 -11.73 -0.30 -14.35
C SER A 166 -11.42 0.30 -15.71
N ILE A 167 -11.71 -0.41 -16.80
CA ILE A 167 -11.45 0.06 -18.18
C ILE A 167 -12.17 1.37 -18.48
N ARG A 168 -13.43 1.52 -18.05
CA ARG A 168 -14.22 2.76 -18.24
C ARG A 168 -13.56 3.96 -17.55
N ASN A 169 -13.16 3.80 -16.28
CA ASN A 169 -12.51 4.87 -15.53
C ASN A 169 -11.13 5.24 -16.09
N ILE A 170 -10.32 4.23 -16.41
CA ILE A 170 -8.99 4.42 -17.00
C ILE A 170 -9.10 5.18 -18.34
N SER A 171 -10.06 4.80 -19.18
CA SER A 171 -10.30 5.43 -20.48
C SER A 171 -10.70 6.91 -20.35
N ALA A 172 -11.50 7.25 -19.32
CA ALA A 172 -11.89 8.63 -19.05
C ALA A 172 -10.69 9.52 -18.69
N VAL A 173 -9.75 9.02 -17.89
CA VAL A 173 -8.52 9.74 -17.55
C VAL A 173 -7.58 9.84 -18.75
N LEU A 174 -7.39 8.74 -19.49
CA LEU A 174 -6.53 8.73 -20.67
C LEU A 174 -6.99 9.75 -21.74
N THR A 175 -8.30 9.90 -21.92
CA THR A 175 -8.85 10.89 -22.87
C THR A 175 -8.52 12.33 -22.49
N LYS A 176 -8.16 12.61 -21.23
CA LYS A 176 -7.92 13.97 -20.72
C LYS A 176 -6.46 14.25 -20.39
N LYS A 177 -5.71 13.29 -19.86
CA LYS A 177 -4.36 13.50 -19.32
C LYS A 177 -3.24 12.90 -20.16
N ARG A 178 -3.52 11.95 -21.07
CA ARG A 178 -2.47 11.21 -21.81
C ARG A 178 -1.52 12.16 -22.55
N ASP A 179 -2.08 13.13 -23.24
CA ASP A 179 -1.32 14.03 -24.12
C ASP A 179 -0.42 15.02 -23.35
N ASP A 180 -0.56 15.09 -22.01
CA ASP A 180 0.26 15.97 -21.17
C ASP A 180 1.68 15.45 -20.94
N CYS A 181 1.90 14.14 -21.02
CA CYS A 181 3.21 13.54 -20.70
C CYS A 181 3.55 12.20 -21.38
N PHE A 182 2.65 11.56 -22.12
CA PHE A 182 2.96 10.30 -22.79
C PHE A 182 3.90 10.53 -23.98
N VAL A 183 4.67 9.48 -24.32
CA VAL A 183 5.61 9.47 -25.42
C VAL A 183 5.23 8.42 -26.46
N GLU A 184 5.77 8.54 -27.66
CA GLU A 184 5.60 7.53 -28.71
C GLU A 184 6.20 6.19 -28.29
N SER A 185 5.56 5.11 -28.73
CA SER A 185 6.03 3.74 -28.45
C SER A 185 7.23 3.36 -29.33
N GLY A 186 7.99 2.34 -28.91
CA GLY A 186 9.10 1.80 -29.71
C GLY A 186 10.38 2.64 -29.68
N GLN A 187 10.55 3.49 -28.67
CA GLN A 187 11.75 4.29 -28.45
C GLN A 187 12.49 3.79 -27.17
N PRO A 188 13.38 2.80 -27.28
CA PRO A 188 14.23 2.35 -26.15
C PRO A 188 15.02 3.49 -25.52
N ILE A 189 15.30 3.38 -24.21
CA ILE A 189 16.05 4.41 -23.47
C ILE A 189 17.34 3.81 -22.91
N CYS A 190 18.44 4.03 -23.64
CA CYS A 190 19.78 3.75 -23.16
C CYS A 190 20.10 4.55 -21.89
N GLY A 191 20.43 3.84 -20.81
CA GLY A 191 20.78 4.38 -19.50
C GLY A 191 19.83 3.95 -18.38
N ASN A 192 18.76 3.22 -18.69
CA ASN A 192 17.83 2.68 -17.71
C ASN A 192 18.29 1.35 -17.09
N GLY A 193 19.36 0.74 -17.64
CA GLY A 193 19.94 -0.51 -17.17
C GLY A 193 19.25 -1.77 -17.71
N LEU A 194 18.42 -1.64 -18.74
CA LEU A 194 17.68 -2.73 -19.37
C LEU A 194 18.03 -2.78 -20.86
N VAL A 195 18.43 -3.94 -21.35
CA VAL A 195 18.76 -4.10 -22.77
C VAL A 195 17.47 -4.17 -23.60
N GLU A 196 17.22 -3.14 -24.41
CA GLU A 196 16.00 -2.98 -25.20
C GLU A 196 16.30 -2.75 -26.70
N GLY A 197 15.46 -3.28 -27.60
CA GLY A 197 15.55 -3.01 -29.05
C GLY A 197 16.89 -3.41 -29.68
N GLU A 198 17.62 -2.42 -30.20
CA GLU A 198 18.93 -2.60 -30.86
C GLU A 198 20.13 -2.43 -29.91
N GLU A 199 19.89 -2.18 -28.62
CA GLU A 199 20.95 -2.06 -27.62
C GLU A 199 21.67 -3.40 -27.45
N GLN A 200 23.00 -3.36 -27.35
CA GLN A 200 23.78 -4.56 -27.07
C GLN A 200 23.97 -4.75 -25.57
N CYS A 201 23.95 -3.69 -24.79
CA CYS A 201 24.13 -3.69 -23.34
C CYS A 201 23.60 -2.37 -22.77
N ASP A 202 23.29 -2.33 -21.48
CA ASP A 202 22.95 -1.08 -20.79
C ASP A 202 23.46 -1.12 -19.35
N CYS A 203 24.59 -0.46 -19.09
CA CYS A 203 25.16 -0.32 -17.76
C CYS A 203 24.70 0.96 -17.04
N GLY A 204 23.85 1.76 -17.68
CA GLY A 204 23.38 3.04 -17.16
C GLY A 204 24.21 4.26 -17.60
N TYR A 205 23.97 5.38 -16.93
CA TYR A 205 24.73 6.63 -17.06
C TYR A 205 26.14 6.50 -16.46
N SER A 206 27.02 7.46 -16.78
CA SER A 206 28.43 7.45 -16.38
C SER A 206 28.68 7.36 -14.87
N ASP A 207 27.76 7.86 -14.04
CA ASP A 207 27.85 7.83 -12.57
C ASP A 207 27.54 6.45 -11.97
N GLN A 208 26.80 5.61 -12.71
CA GLN A 208 26.38 4.27 -12.29
C GLN A 208 27.05 3.13 -13.06
N CYS A 209 27.57 3.40 -14.27
CA CYS A 209 28.20 2.39 -15.12
C CYS A 209 29.56 1.95 -14.57
N LYS A 210 29.56 0.84 -13.84
CA LYS A 210 30.78 0.14 -13.39
C LYS A 210 31.22 -0.96 -14.35
N ASP A 211 30.46 -1.17 -15.42
CA ASP A 211 30.68 -2.25 -16.37
C ASP A 211 31.84 -1.93 -17.33
N ALA A 212 32.89 -2.77 -17.30
CA ALA A 212 34.02 -2.63 -18.20
C ALA A 212 33.65 -3.01 -19.66
N CYS A 213 32.56 -3.73 -19.88
CA CYS A 213 32.18 -4.33 -21.15
C CYS A 213 31.32 -3.41 -22.03
N CYS A 214 30.58 -2.49 -21.43
CA CYS A 214 29.59 -1.65 -22.09
C CYS A 214 30.04 -0.19 -22.13
N TYR A 215 29.69 0.54 -23.19
CA TYR A 215 29.72 1.99 -23.21
C TYR A 215 28.52 2.56 -22.46
N ASP A 216 28.75 3.55 -21.60
CA ASP A 216 27.68 4.20 -20.84
C ASP A 216 26.76 5.07 -21.72
N ALA A 217 25.64 5.49 -21.15
CA ALA A 217 24.61 6.26 -21.85
C ALA A 217 25.01 7.70 -22.19
N ASN A 218 26.11 8.23 -21.63
CA ASN A 218 26.61 9.57 -21.91
C ASN A 218 27.55 9.62 -23.13
N GLU A 219 27.92 8.46 -23.68
CA GLU A 219 28.69 8.34 -24.92
C GLU A 219 27.91 8.83 -26.15
N VAL A 220 28.62 9.03 -27.25
CA VAL A 220 28.03 9.44 -28.53
C VAL A 220 27.06 8.38 -29.09
N GLU A 221 26.05 8.79 -29.86
CA GLU A 221 24.99 7.93 -30.45
C GLU A 221 25.51 6.66 -31.16
N GLY A 222 26.71 6.72 -31.74
CA GLY A 222 27.32 5.56 -32.38
C GLY A 222 27.83 4.47 -31.43
N LYS A 223 28.05 4.81 -30.15
CA LYS A 223 28.71 3.97 -29.13
C LYS A 223 27.85 3.69 -27.90
N LYS A 224 26.97 4.61 -27.47
CA LYS A 224 26.15 4.45 -26.27
C LYS A 224 25.40 3.10 -26.30
N CYS A 225 25.34 2.40 -25.17
CA CYS A 225 24.69 1.08 -25.04
C CYS A 225 25.15 0.01 -26.05
N LYS A 226 26.41 0.11 -26.50
CA LYS A 226 27.08 -0.91 -27.30
C LYS A 226 28.23 -1.54 -26.54
N LEU A 227 28.57 -2.77 -26.93
CA LEU A 227 29.72 -3.46 -26.38
C LEU A 227 31.01 -2.76 -26.81
N LYS A 228 31.99 -2.74 -25.91
CA LYS A 228 33.33 -2.25 -26.25
C LYS A 228 34.02 -3.20 -27.23
N PRO A 229 34.98 -2.71 -28.04
CA PRO A 229 35.72 -3.55 -28.98
C PRO A 229 36.34 -4.78 -28.32
N GLY A 230 36.18 -5.94 -28.95
CA GLY A 230 36.73 -7.22 -28.47
C GLY A 230 35.99 -7.84 -27.29
N LYS A 231 34.83 -7.30 -26.89
CA LYS A 231 33.97 -7.86 -25.83
C LYS A 231 32.81 -8.61 -26.46
N ILE A 232 32.45 -9.77 -25.90
CA ILE A 232 31.41 -10.64 -26.47
C ILE A 232 30.07 -10.55 -25.73
N CYS A 233 30.07 -10.09 -24.48
CA CYS A 233 28.87 -9.87 -23.68
C CYS A 233 29.08 -8.77 -22.64
N SER A 234 27.99 -8.40 -21.97
CA SER A 234 28.00 -7.51 -20.78
C SER A 234 27.15 -8.15 -19.66
N PRO A 235 27.54 -8.01 -18.38
CA PRO A 235 26.72 -8.41 -17.25
C PRO A 235 25.29 -7.81 -17.24
N SER A 236 25.08 -6.65 -17.88
CA SER A 236 23.75 -6.05 -18.03
C SER A 236 22.80 -6.88 -18.90
N GLN A 237 23.34 -7.73 -19.78
CA GLN A 237 22.53 -8.63 -20.60
C GLN A 237 21.97 -9.79 -19.77
N GLY A 238 22.67 -10.23 -18.72
CA GLY A 238 22.21 -11.33 -17.88
C GLY A 238 23.31 -11.99 -17.04
N PRO A 239 22.92 -12.87 -16.11
CA PRO A 239 23.82 -13.43 -15.09
C PRO A 239 24.83 -14.47 -15.62
N CYS A 240 24.72 -14.89 -16.88
CA CYS A 240 25.67 -15.79 -17.55
C CYS A 240 26.79 -15.07 -18.30
N CYS A 241 26.93 -13.74 -18.16
CA CYS A 241 28.13 -13.00 -18.57
C CYS A 241 29.03 -12.71 -17.36
N THR A 242 30.34 -12.88 -17.52
CA THR A 242 31.35 -12.56 -16.52
C THR A 242 31.68 -11.05 -16.54
N PRO A 243 32.23 -10.49 -15.44
CA PRO A 243 32.77 -9.12 -15.44
C PRO A 243 33.92 -8.91 -16.45
N GLU A 244 34.59 -9.99 -16.87
CA GLU A 244 35.64 -9.98 -17.90
C GLU A 244 35.08 -9.94 -19.33
N CYS A 245 33.75 -9.84 -19.48
CA CYS A 245 33.02 -9.73 -20.73
C CYS A 245 33.02 -11.01 -21.58
N THR A 246 33.05 -12.17 -20.92
CA THR A 246 32.97 -13.49 -21.54
C THR A 246 31.77 -14.27 -21.05
N PHE A 247 31.29 -15.24 -21.82
CA PHE A 247 30.24 -16.14 -21.34
C PHE A 247 30.81 -17.06 -20.25
N LYS A 248 29.99 -17.30 -19.22
CA LYS A 248 30.20 -18.36 -18.26
C LYS A 248 30.19 -19.72 -18.94
N GLY A 249 30.88 -20.71 -18.37
CA GLY A 249 30.98 -22.05 -18.91
C GLY A 249 29.65 -22.80 -18.92
N THR A 250 29.57 -23.88 -19.69
CA THR A 250 28.45 -24.82 -19.61
C THR A 250 28.39 -25.40 -18.19
N ASN A 251 27.19 -25.41 -17.60
CA ASN A 251 26.92 -25.86 -16.22
C ASN A 251 27.37 -24.88 -15.12
N ASP A 252 27.76 -23.65 -15.44
CA ASP A 252 27.91 -22.62 -14.41
C ASP A 252 26.53 -22.21 -13.87
N LYS A 253 26.39 -22.14 -12.55
CA LYS A 253 25.13 -21.80 -11.90
C LYS A 253 24.75 -20.34 -12.12
N CYS A 254 23.55 -20.11 -12.64
CA CYS A 254 22.96 -18.77 -12.83
C CYS A 254 21.67 -18.52 -12.05
N ARG A 255 20.98 -19.57 -11.59
CA ARG A 255 19.81 -19.46 -10.71
C ARG A 255 19.91 -20.50 -9.60
N PRO A 256 19.67 -20.14 -8.32
CA PRO A 256 19.59 -21.12 -7.25
C PRO A 256 18.44 -22.10 -7.50
N GLU A 257 18.57 -23.31 -6.95
CA GLU A 257 17.47 -24.27 -6.88
C GLU A 257 16.34 -23.70 -6.02
N SER A 258 15.10 -23.98 -6.39
CA SER A 258 13.90 -23.61 -5.63
C SER A 258 13.13 -24.86 -5.21
N GLU A 259 12.07 -24.71 -4.41
CA GLU A 259 11.23 -25.85 -4.00
C GLU A 259 10.61 -26.59 -5.20
N CYS A 260 10.35 -25.89 -6.31
CA CYS A 260 9.66 -26.42 -7.48
C CYS A 260 10.46 -26.45 -8.79
N ALA A 261 11.68 -25.92 -8.82
CA ALA A 261 12.53 -25.95 -10.01
C ALA A 261 13.98 -26.26 -9.64
N GLN A 262 14.66 -27.01 -10.50
CA GLN A 262 16.09 -27.31 -10.40
C GLN A 262 16.94 -26.03 -10.49
N GLU A 263 18.23 -26.14 -10.17
CA GLU A 263 19.14 -25.02 -10.38
C GLU A 263 19.22 -24.64 -11.87
N GLY A 264 19.33 -23.33 -12.13
CA GLY A 264 19.51 -22.82 -13.49
C GLY A 264 20.99 -22.83 -13.86
N LEU A 265 21.30 -23.42 -15.01
CA LEU A 265 22.66 -23.58 -15.51
C LEU A 265 22.86 -22.81 -16.82
N CYS A 266 24.01 -22.12 -16.93
CA CYS A 266 24.40 -21.45 -18.16
C CYS A 266 24.68 -22.46 -19.27
N ASN A 267 24.34 -22.10 -20.51
CA ASN A 267 24.54 -22.96 -21.69
C ASN A 267 25.93 -22.80 -22.33
N GLY A 268 26.73 -21.81 -21.90
CA GLY A 268 28.04 -21.50 -22.48
C GLY A 268 28.02 -20.60 -23.73
N ALA A 269 26.84 -20.23 -24.23
CA ALA A 269 26.68 -19.57 -25.53
C ALA A 269 25.96 -18.21 -25.46
N GLY A 270 25.50 -17.79 -24.28
CA GLY A 270 24.78 -16.53 -24.12
C GLY A 270 24.83 -15.99 -22.69
N ALA A 271 24.50 -14.70 -22.54
CA ALA A 271 24.45 -14.03 -21.24
C ALA A 271 23.16 -14.32 -20.44
N GLN A 272 22.12 -14.81 -21.11
CA GLN A 272 20.84 -15.13 -20.48
C GLN A 272 20.91 -16.46 -19.73
N CYS A 273 20.24 -16.53 -18.58
CA CYS A 273 20.05 -17.78 -17.84
C CYS A 273 18.83 -18.53 -18.39
N PRO A 274 19.01 -19.76 -18.91
CA PRO A 274 17.89 -20.59 -19.35
C PRO A 274 16.81 -20.78 -18.28
N ALA A 275 15.60 -21.16 -18.72
CA ALA A 275 14.55 -21.61 -17.79
C ALA A 275 15.04 -22.85 -17.03
N SER A 276 14.84 -22.85 -15.71
CA SER A 276 15.17 -24.00 -14.87
C SER A 276 14.25 -25.17 -15.21
N GLU A 277 14.77 -26.40 -15.15
CA GLU A 277 13.94 -27.59 -15.31
C GLU A 277 12.93 -27.69 -14.14
N PRO A 278 11.64 -27.90 -14.42
CA PRO A 278 10.63 -28.02 -13.37
C PRO A 278 10.81 -29.34 -12.60
N LYS A 279 10.65 -29.28 -11.28
CA LYS A 279 10.48 -30.49 -10.46
C LYS A 279 9.15 -31.16 -10.77
N ALA A 280 9.01 -32.41 -10.34
CA ALA A 280 7.80 -33.20 -10.57
C ALA A 280 6.54 -32.48 -10.06
N ASN A 281 5.45 -32.59 -10.83
CA ASN A 281 4.16 -32.07 -10.38
C ASN A 281 3.72 -32.77 -9.08
N PHE A 282 3.03 -32.04 -8.23
CA PHE A 282 2.57 -32.50 -6.91
C PHE A 282 3.68 -32.71 -5.86
N THR A 283 4.92 -32.31 -6.14
CA THR A 283 5.94 -32.09 -5.09
C THR A 283 5.44 -31.02 -4.13
N SER A 284 5.50 -31.29 -2.82
CA SER A 284 5.06 -30.35 -1.79
C SER A 284 6.03 -29.17 -1.69
N CYS A 285 5.50 -27.96 -1.55
CA CYS A 285 6.26 -26.71 -1.45
C CYS A 285 5.55 -25.73 -0.49
N HIS A 286 6.20 -24.62 -0.18
CA HIS A 286 5.70 -23.58 0.72
C HIS A 286 5.25 -24.16 2.07
N SER A 287 6.17 -24.87 2.73
CA SER A 287 5.94 -25.51 4.04
C SER A 287 4.77 -26.51 4.04
N GLU A 288 4.66 -27.33 2.99
CA GLU A 288 3.61 -28.36 2.81
C GLU A 288 2.17 -27.81 2.64
N THR A 289 2.01 -26.50 2.39
CA THR A 289 0.70 -25.89 2.14
C THR A 289 0.29 -25.95 0.67
N GLN A 290 1.27 -26.02 -0.23
CA GLN A 290 1.09 -25.99 -1.67
C GLN A 290 1.81 -27.14 -2.38
N VAL A 291 1.59 -27.23 -3.69
CA VAL A 291 2.26 -28.15 -4.60
C VAL A 291 2.84 -27.44 -5.81
N CYS A 292 3.89 -28.06 -6.35
CA CYS A 292 4.51 -27.68 -7.60
C CYS A 292 3.61 -28.08 -8.79
N LEU A 293 3.37 -27.12 -9.67
CA LEU A 293 2.72 -27.31 -10.97
C LEU A 293 3.58 -26.62 -12.03
N ASN A 294 4.12 -27.40 -12.97
CA ASN A 294 4.96 -26.91 -14.07
C ASN A 294 6.12 -26.00 -13.60
N GLY A 295 6.76 -26.36 -12.48
CA GLY A 295 7.89 -25.60 -11.92
C GLY A 295 7.51 -24.47 -10.96
N ALA A 296 6.22 -24.17 -10.76
CA ALA A 296 5.75 -23.11 -9.89
C ALA A 296 5.01 -23.66 -8.65
N CYS A 297 5.34 -23.14 -7.46
CA CYS A 297 4.60 -23.44 -6.23
C CYS A 297 3.28 -22.67 -6.24
N SER A 298 2.16 -23.34 -6.59
CA SER A 298 0.89 -22.64 -6.84
C SER A 298 -0.36 -23.47 -6.54
N GLY A 299 -0.33 -24.79 -6.77
CA GLY A 299 -1.47 -25.65 -6.45
C GLY A 299 -1.63 -25.82 -4.94
N SER A 300 -2.84 -26.15 -4.47
CA SER A 300 -3.04 -26.49 -3.06
C SER A 300 -2.51 -27.89 -2.74
N ILE A 301 -2.04 -28.14 -1.51
CA ILE A 301 -1.69 -29.50 -1.06
C ILE A 301 -2.83 -30.52 -1.21
N CYS A 302 -4.09 -30.05 -1.23
CA CYS A 302 -5.27 -30.88 -1.53
C CYS A 302 -5.15 -31.61 -2.89
N GLU A 303 -4.57 -30.96 -3.91
CA GLU A 303 -4.48 -31.49 -5.28
C GLU A 303 -3.61 -32.74 -5.37
N LYS A 304 -2.59 -32.86 -4.51
CA LYS A 304 -1.74 -34.06 -4.37
C LYS A 304 -2.56 -35.33 -4.11
N TYR A 305 -3.71 -35.17 -3.46
CA TYR A 305 -4.62 -36.24 -3.08
C TYR A 305 -5.90 -36.27 -3.92
N SER A 306 -5.91 -35.57 -5.08
CA SER A 306 -7.08 -35.42 -5.95
C SER A 306 -8.29 -34.74 -5.29
N LEU A 307 -8.03 -33.87 -4.31
CA LEU A 307 -9.02 -33.02 -3.64
C LEU A 307 -8.93 -31.58 -4.15
N GLU A 308 -9.97 -30.79 -3.93
CA GLU A 308 -10.01 -29.35 -4.24
C GLU A 308 -9.88 -28.53 -2.96
N VAL A 309 -9.25 -27.37 -3.06
CA VAL A 309 -9.18 -26.41 -1.94
C VAL A 309 -10.54 -25.77 -1.72
N CYS A 310 -10.90 -25.58 -0.45
CA CYS A 310 -12.11 -24.87 -0.05
C CYS A 310 -11.82 -23.97 1.15
N THR A 311 -12.69 -22.98 1.36
CA THR A 311 -12.59 -22.09 2.52
C THR A 311 -13.18 -22.79 3.74
N CYS A 312 -12.42 -22.85 4.84
CA CYS A 312 -12.89 -23.44 6.08
C CYS A 312 -14.17 -22.76 6.58
N ALA A 313 -15.16 -23.55 6.99
CA ALA A 313 -16.36 -23.04 7.62
C ALA A 313 -16.07 -22.79 9.10
N SER A 314 -16.28 -21.56 9.57
CA SER A 314 -16.26 -21.24 11.00
C SER A 314 -17.40 -21.98 11.68
N GLN A 315 -17.11 -23.02 12.46
CA GLN A 315 -18.12 -23.58 13.36
C GLN A 315 -18.23 -22.68 14.59
N GLN A 316 -19.45 -22.41 15.05
CA GLN A 316 -19.68 -21.56 16.22
C GLN A 316 -19.01 -22.20 17.46
N GLY A 317 -17.89 -21.63 17.89
CA GLY A 317 -17.19 -22.01 19.12
C GLY A 317 -15.74 -22.46 18.92
N MET A 318 -14.82 -21.69 19.52
CA MET A 318 -13.34 -21.74 19.53
C MET A 318 -12.64 -21.05 18.34
N ASP A 319 -11.99 -19.91 18.66
CA ASP A 319 -11.05 -19.13 17.84
C ASP A 319 -11.31 -19.13 16.31
N GLU A 320 -12.53 -18.74 15.93
CA GLU A 320 -13.07 -18.70 14.55
C GLU A 320 -12.12 -18.08 13.50
N ALA A 321 -11.29 -17.11 13.92
CA ALA A 321 -10.34 -16.44 13.05
C ALA A 321 -9.11 -17.30 12.69
N ALA A 322 -8.75 -18.28 13.54
CA ALA A 322 -7.60 -19.14 13.33
C ALA A 322 -7.90 -20.30 12.38
N GLU A 323 -9.11 -20.86 12.45
CA GLU A 323 -9.54 -21.93 11.53
C GLU A 323 -9.60 -21.48 10.08
N LEU A 324 -9.89 -20.19 9.83
CA LEU A 324 -9.85 -19.59 8.49
C LEU A 324 -8.46 -19.58 7.86
N CYS A 325 -7.42 -19.81 8.65
CA CYS A 325 -6.04 -19.96 8.21
C CYS A 325 -5.58 -21.43 8.14
N HIS A 326 -6.47 -22.39 8.35
CA HIS A 326 -6.19 -23.79 8.05
C HIS A 326 -6.33 -24.07 6.56
N VAL A 327 -5.60 -25.06 6.06
CA VAL A 327 -5.86 -25.63 4.75
C VAL A 327 -7.09 -26.54 4.85
N CYS A 328 -8.16 -26.18 4.16
CA CYS A 328 -9.35 -27.02 4.01
C CYS A 328 -9.44 -27.62 2.61
N CYS A 329 -9.80 -28.90 2.56
CA CYS A 329 -9.99 -29.66 1.33
C CYS A 329 -11.44 -30.14 1.23
N MET A 330 -11.92 -30.29 -0.01
CA MET A 330 -13.20 -30.91 -0.37
C MET A 330 -12.99 -31.92 -1.50
N GLU A 331 -13.93 -32.85 -1.65
CA GLU A 331 -14.02 -33.66 -2.86
C GLU A 331 -14.35 -32.77 -4.06
N LYS A 332 -13.92 -33.18 -5.25
CA LYS A 332 -14.11 -32.40 -6.47
C LYS A 332 -15.58 -32.06 -6.68
N MET A 333 -15.86 -30.78 -6.90
CA MET A 333 -17.22 -30.27 -7.13
C MET A 333 -18.24 -30.57 -6.00
N ASN A 334 -17.79 -30.89 -4.78
CA ASN A 334 -18.68 -31.17 -3.65
C ASN A 334 -18.38 -30.30 -2.42
N PRO A 335 -18.85 -29.03 -2.40
CA PRO A 335 -18.59 -28.09 -1.30
C PRO A 335 -19.04 -28.56 0.08
N SER A 336 -20.04 -29.45 0.14
CA SER A 336 -20.55 -30.00 1.41
C SER A 336 -19.52 -30.85 2.15
N THR A 337 -18.46 -31.27 1.46
CA THR A 337 -17.40 -32.11 2.01
C THR A 337 -16.22 -31.35 2.57
N CYS A 338 -16.23 -30.01 2.50
CA CYS A 338 -15.14 -29.15 2.94
C CYS A 338 -14.81 -29.39 4.43
N SER A 339 -13.56 -29.73 4.72
CA SER A 339 -13.08 -29.96 6.10
C SER A 339 -11.59 -29.65 6.20
N SER A 340 -11.14 -29.27 7.41
CA SER A 340 -9.72 -29.00 7.70
C SER A 340 -8.85 -30.22 7.47
N SER A 341 -7.61 -30.03 7.02
CA SER A 341 -6.63 -31.11 6.85
C SER A 341 -6.44 -31.94 8.14
N GLY A 342 -6.62 -31.32 9.32
CA GLY A 342 -6.54 -32.01 10.61
C GLY A 342 -7.80 -32.76 11.03
N SER A 343 -8.88 -32.70 10.24
CA SER A 343 -10.13 -33.41 10.56
C SER A 343 -10.02 -34.92 10.36
N GLU A 344 -10.88 -35.68 11.05
CA GLU A 344 -10.98 -37.14 10.89
C GLU A 344 -11.26 -37.54 9.43
N LYS A 345 -12.01 -36.71 8.69
CA LYS A 345 -12.34 -36.94 7.29
C LYS A 345 -11.12 -37.10 6.40
N TRP A 346 -10.10 -36.27 6.62
CA TRP A 346 -8.87 -36.27 5.82
C TRP A 346 -7.69 -36.95 6.52
N ALA A 347 -7.95 -37.67 7.63
CA ALA A 347 -6.93 -38.39 8.40
C ALA A 347 -6.11 -39.37 7.54
N LYS A 348 -6.74 -40.00 6.53
CA LYS A 348 -6.03 -40.89 5.58
C LYS A 348 -4.87 -40.21 4.85
N TYR A 349 -4.98 -38.92 4.56
CA TYR A 349 -4.01 -38.18 3.74
C TYR A 349 -3.05 -37.34 4.58
N PHE A 350 -3.57 -36.71 5.63
CA PHE A 350 -2.81 -35.77 6.47
C PHE A 350 -2.50 -36.30 7.87
N ASN A 351 -2.93 -37.52 8.23
CA ASN A 351 -2.69 -38.11 9.55
C ASN A 351 -3.16 -37.22 10.72
N MET A 352 -4.33 -36.58 10.56
CA MET A 352 -4.90 -35.60 11.50
C MET A 352 -3.97 -34.39 11.79
N LYS A 353 -2.96 -34.15 10.96
CA LYS A 353 -2.09 -32.97 11.05
C LYS A 353 -2.82 -31.75 10.48
N VAL A 354 -2.99 -30.73 11.32
CA VAL A 354 -3.44 -29.41 10.87
C VAL A 354 -2.32 -28.76 10.07
N THR A 355 -2.60 -28.43 8.82
CA THR A 355 -1.73 -27.67 7.94
C THR A 355 -2.25 -26.24 7.94
N THR A 356 -1.42 -25.31 8.40
CA THR A 356 -1.76 -23.88 8.47
C THR A 356 -1.17 -23.14 7.27
N LEU A 357 -1.96 -22.24 6.68
CA LEU A 357 -1.50 -21.30 5.67
C LEU A 357 -0.36 -20.44 6.22
N GLN A 358 0.58 -20.05 5.35
CA GLN A 358 1.67 -19.17 5.76
C GLN A 358 1.17 -17.74 5.99
N PRO A 359 1.84 -16.95 6.84
CA PRO A 359 1.55 -15.53 6.98
C PRO A 359 1.54 -14.81 5.61
N GLY A 360 0.61 -13.87 5.43
CA GLY A 360 0.36 -13.20 4.16
C GLY A 360 -0.45 -14.01 3.14
N SER A 361 -0.85 -15.25 3.45
CA SER A 361 -1.75 -16.02 2.58
C SER A 361 -3.18 -15.45 2.62
N PRO A 362 -3.90 -15.39 1.47
CA PRO A 362 -5.29 -14.99 1.46
C PRO A 362 -6.20 -15.93 2.27
N CYS A 363 -7.14 -15.37 3.03
CA CYS A 363 -8.09 -16.12 3.84
C CYS A 363 -9.54 -15.60 3.67
N ASN A 364 -10.51 -16.40 4.11
CA ASN A 364 -11.94 -16.08 4.08
C ASN A 364 -12.44 -15.62 2.69
N ASP A 365 -12.28 -16.46 1.67
CA ASP A 365 -12.62 -16.13 0.28
C ASP A 365 -11.96 -14.82 -0.20
N PHE A 366 -10.65 -14.69 0.02
CA PHE A 366 -9.85 -13.52 -0.36
C PHE A 366 -10.28 -12.20 0.30
N LYS A 367 -10.98 -12.26 1.44
CA LYS A 367 -11.37 -11.06 2.19
C LYS A 367 -10.30 -10.56 3.14
N GLY A 368 -9.28 -11.36 3.41
CA GLY A 368 -8.23 -11.04 4.37
C GLY A 368 -6.92 -11.75 4.09
N TYR A 369 -5.98 -11.57 5.02
CA TYR A 369 -4.69 -12.25 5.06
C TYR A 369 -4.47 -12.92 6.42
N CYS A 370 -3.79 -14.07 6.43
CA CYS A 370 -3.35 -14.69 7.67
C CYS A 370 -2.15 -13.94 8.25
N ASP A 371 -2.22 -13.56 9.53
CA ASP A 371 -1.09 -12.95 10.23
C ASP A 371 -0.11 -13.99 10.80
N VAL A 372 0.95 -13.52 11.45
CA VAL A 372 1.96 -14.37 12.11
C VAL A 372 1.41 -15.22 13.27
N PHE A 373 0.22 -14.89 13.77
CA PHE A 373 -0.50 -15.65 14.80
C PHE A 373 -1.54 -16.60 14.19
N MET A 374 -1.50 -16.82 12.88
CA MET A 374 -2.43 -17.65 12.12
C MET A 374 -3.88 -17.17 12.21
N ARG A 375 -4.11 -15.87 12.40
CA ARG A 375 -5.45 -15.28 12.44
C ARG A 375 -5.75 -14.55 11.14
N CYS A 376 -6.94 -14.78 10.61
CA CYS A 376 -7.40 -14.11 9.40
C CYS A 376 -7.76 -12.64 9.69
N ARG A 377 -6.92 -11.71 9.23
CA ARG A 377 -7.14 -10.26 9.28
C ARG A 377 -7.89 -9.81 8.03
N LEU A 378 -9.13 -9.39 8.19
CA LEU A 378 -9.95 -8.89 7.08
C LEU A 378 -9.41 -7.53 6.60
N VAL A 379 -9.34 -7.36 5.28
CA VAL A 379 -8.96 -6.09 4.66
C VAL A 379 -10.18 -5.19 4.58
N ASP A 380 -10.09 -4.01 5.21
CA ASP A 380 -11.11 -2.98 5.12
C ASP A 380 -10.76 -1.96 4.05
N ALA A 381 -11.38 -2.11 2.88
CA ALA A 381 -11.09 -1.31 1.70
C ALA A 381 -11.60 0.14 1.76
N ASP A 382 -12.58 0.44 2.63
CA ASP A 382 -13.28 1.74 2.56
C ASP A 382 -12.61 2.82 3.44
N GLY A 383 -11.53 2.49 4.15
CA GLY A 383 -10.76 3.40 4.98
C GLY A 383 -11.46 3.87 6.27
N PRO A 384 -10.76 4.62 7.14
CA PRO A 384 -11.26 5.00 8.47
C PRO A 384 -12.48 5.93 8.43
N LEU A 385 -12.62 6.76 7.39
CA LEU A 385 -13.78 7.64 7.24
C LEU A 385 -15.06 6.86 6.93
N ALA A 386 -14.97 5.83 6.09
CA ALA A 386 -16.11 4.97 5.83
C ALA A 386 -16.42 4.06 7.02
N ARG A 387 -15.42 3.65 7.80
CA ARG A 387 -15.63 3.00 9.11
C ARG A 387 -16.42 3.89 10.05
N LEU A 388 -16.02 5.15 10.19
CA LEU A 388 -16.75 6.12 11.01
C LEU A 388 -18.18 6.29 10.49
N LYS A 389 -18.36 6.42 9.17
CA LYS A 389 -19.68 6.51 8.55
C LYS A 389 -20.51 5.25 8.81
N LYS A 390 -19.97 4.05 8.62
CA LYS A 390 -20.68 2.77 8.85
C LYS A 390 -20.99 2.53 10.32
N ALA A 391 -20.06 2.88 11.22
CA ALA A 391 -20.24 2.75 12.67
C ALA A 391 -21.26 3.75 13.23
N ILE A 392 -21.26 5.00 12.74
CA ILE A 392 -22.24 6.02 13.15
C ILE A 392 -23.60 5.81 12.47
N PHE A 393 -23.61 5.34 11.22
CA PHE A 393 -24.83 5.17 10.41
C PHE A 393 -25.14 3.69 10.12
N ASN A 394 -25.03 2.81 11.13
CA ASN A 394 -25.41 1.41 10.97
C ASN A 394 -26.95 1.29 10.84
N ALA A 395 -27.44 0.68 9.77
CA ALA A 395 -28.88 0.53 9.51
C ALA A 395 -29.59 -0.31 10.58
N GLU A 396 -28.93 -1.33 11.14
CA GLU A 396 -29.48 -2.11 12.26
C GLU A 396 -29.63 -1.28 13.54
N LEU A 397 -28.79 -0.26 13.74
CA LEU A 397 -28.92 0.65 14.88
C LEU A 397 -30.17 1.52 14.72
N TYR A 398 -30.51 1.94 13.49
CA TYR A 398 -31.70 2.75 13.23
C TYR A 398 -33.00 1.97 13.37
N GLU A 399 -33.07 0.71 12.94
CA GLU A 399 -34.29 -0.09 13.13
C GLU A 399 -34.55 -0.36 14.62
N ASN A 400 -33.50 -0.72 15.38
CA ASN A 400 -33.61 -0.92 16.82
C ASN A 400 -33.95 0.37 17.58
N ILE A 401 -33.38 1.52 17.18
CA ILE A 401 -33.71 2.81 17.79
C ILE A 401 -35.14 3.23 17.43
N ALA A 402 -35.60 3.02 16.20
CA ALA A 402 -36.95 3.37 15.78
C ALA A 402 -38.00 2.55 16.55
N GLU A 403 -37.81 1.23 16.67
CA GLU A 403 -38.69 0.38 17.48
C GLU A 403 -38.64 0.74 18.96
N TRP A 404 -37.45 1.04 19.50
CA TRP A 404 -37.28 1.48 20.88
C TRP A 404 -37.97 2.82 21.16
N ILE A 405 -37.85 3.80 20.25
CA ILE A 405 -38.51 5.11 20.35
C ILE A 405 -40.03 4.95 20.31
N VAL A 406 -40.56 4.06 19.48
CA VAL A 406 -42.01 3.78 19.43
C VAL A 406 -42.47 3.09 20.71
N ALA A 407 -41.71 2.13 21.24
CA ALA A 407 -42.03 1.42 22.48
C ALA A 407 -41.89 2.29 23.74
N HIS A 408 -40.92 3.20 23.76
CA HIS A 408 -40.55 4.04 24.92
C HIS A 408 -40.68 5.54 24.61
N TRP A 409 -41.68 5.93 23.82
CA TRP A 409 -41.90 7.32 23.42
C TRP A 409 -42.00 8.28 24.62
N TRP A 410 -42.56 7.80 25.74
CA TRP A 410 -42.66 8.53 27.00
C TRP A 410 -41.29 8.85 27.60
N ALA A 411 -40.31 7.95 27.47
CA ALA A 411 -38.95 8.16 27.99
C ALA A 411 -38.21 9.23 27.17
N VAL A 412 -38.40 9.24 25.84
CA VAL A 412 -37.88 10.28 24.95
C VAL A 412 -38.47 11.65 25.30
N LEU A 413 -39.78 11.69 25.58
CA LEU A 413 -40.47 12.92 25.97
C LEU A 413 -39.98 13.44 27.34
N LEU A 414 -39.77 12.54 28.31
CA LEU A 414 -39.19 12.89 29.62
C LEU A 414 -37.73 13.36 29.50
N MET A 415 -36.91 12.72 28.67
CA MET A 415 -35.54 13.19 28.40
C MET A 415 -35.55 14.58 27.75
N GLY A 416 -36.45 14.83 26.80
CA GLY A 416 -36.64 16.15 26.19
C GLY A 416 -37.04 17.21 27.21
N ILE A 417 -38.01 16.93 28.08
CA ILE A 417 -38.43 17.83 29.16
C ILE A 417 -37.27 18.05 30.14
N ALA A 418 -36.54 17.01 30.53
CA ALA A 418 -35.40 17.12 31.43
C ALA A 418 -34.30 18.00 30.83
N LEU A 419 -34.03 17.88 29.53
CA LEU A 419 -33.03 18.67 28.82
C LEU A 419 -33.47 20.14 28.71
N ILE A 420 -34.75 20.41 28.45
CA ILE A 420 -35.32 21.76 28.47
C ILE A 420 -35.27 22.36 29.88
N MET A 421 -35.62 21.60 30.91
CA MET A 421 -35.55 22.03 32.31
C MET A 421 -34.10 22.30 32.75
N LEU A 422 -33.15 21.50 32.27
CA LEU A 422 -31.72 21.70 32.50
C LEU A 422 -31.22 22.94 31.77
N MET A 423 -31.60 23.15 30.51
CA MET A 423 -31.27 24.38 29.78
C MET A 423 -31.90 25.62 30.42
N ALA A 424 -33.16 25.56 30.85
CA ALA A 424 -33.83 26.64 31.57
C ALA A 424 -33.18 26.90 32.94
N GLY A 425 -32.79 25.85 33.65
CA GLY A 425 -32.05 25.92 34.90
C GLY A 425 -30.66 26.54 34.72
N PHE A 426 -29.93 26.11 33.69
CA PHE A 426 -28.63 26.66 33.31
C PHE A 426 -28.75 28.12 32.91
N ILE A 427 -29.73 28.49 32.07
CA ILE A 427 -30.02 29.88 31.71
C ILE A 427 -30.37 30.69 32.95
N LYS A 428 -31.17 30.17 33.88
CA LYS A 428 -31.54 30.86 35.12
C LYS A 428 -30.32 31.07 36.02
N ILE A 429 -29.49 30.04 36.21
CA ILE A 429 -28.25 30.11 37.01
C ILE A 429 -27.24 31.07 36.38
N CYS A 430 -27.05 31.00 35.06
CA CYS A 430 -26.15 31.89 34.33
C CYS A 430 -26.70 33.32 34.25
N SER A 431 -28.02 33.53 34.15
CA SER A 431 -28.68 34.86 34.07
C SER A 431 -28.44 35.73 35.31
N VAL A 432 -28.16 35.10 36.46
CA VAL A 432 -27.82 35.81 37.71
C VAL A 432 -26.39 36.39 37.67
N HIS A 433 -25.54 35.87 36.77
CA HIS A 433 -24.14 36.22 36.63
C HIS A 433 -23.78 36.85 35.28
N THR A 434 -24.65 36.78 34.27
CA THR A 434 -24.47 37.47 33.00
C THR A 434 -25.01 38.91 33.06
N PRO A 435 -24.20 39.92 32.70
CA PRO A 435 -24.66 41.31 32.65
C PRO A 435 -25.72 41.48 31.55
N SER A 436 -26.84 42.12 31.90
CA SER A 436 -27.94 42.43 30.98
C SER A 436 -27.93 43.91 30.60
N SER A 437 -28.17 44.22 29.33
CA SER A 437 -28.31 45.59 28.81
C SER A 437 -29.69 46.22 29.11
N ASN A 438 -30.57 45.50 29.82
CA ASN A 438 -31.93 45.95 30.13
C ASN A 438 -31.97 46.74 31.46
N PRO A 439 -32.30 48.05 31.45
CA PRO A 439 -32.24 48.91 32.63
C PRO A 439 -33.31 48.63 33.70
N LYS A 440 -34.24 47.69 33.46
CA LYS A 440 -35.28 47.29 34.43
C LYS A 440 -34.91 46.07 35.29
N LEU A 441 -33.74 45.47 35.10
CA LEU A 441 -33.32 44.27 35.83
C LEU A 441 -32.27 44.60 36.92
N PRO A 442 -32.29 43.89 38.07
CA PRO A 442 -31.31 44.08 39.13
C PRO A 442 -29.89 43.67 38.68
N PRO A 443 -28.84 44.32 39.20
CA PRO A 443 -27.46 44.07 38.81
C PRO A 443 -26.98 42.64 39.18
N PRO A 444 -26.10 42.01 38.36
CA PRO A 444 -25.66 40.63 38.55
C PRO A 444 -24.84 40.46 39.83
N LYS A 445 -24.99 39.32 40.50
CA LYS A 445 -24.23 39.00 41.73
C LYS A 445 -22.83 38.47 41.36
N PRO A 446 -21.77 38.82 42.11
CA PRO A 446 -20.44 38.28 41.86
C PRO A 446 -20.37 36.78 42.19
N LEU A 447 -19.66 36.00 41.37
CA LEU A 447 -19.42 34.57 41.58
C LEU A 447 -18.56 34.34 42.84
N PRO A 448 -18.87 33.34 43.69
CA PRO A 448 -18.00 32.92 44.79
C PRO A 448 -16.68 32.36 44.23
N GLY A 449 -15.56 32.82 44.78
CA GLY A 449 -14.22 32.63 44.22
C GLY A 449 -13.83 31.18 43.89
N THR A 450 -13.51 30.95 42.63
CA THR A 450 -12.81 29.75 42.15
C THR A 450 -11.32 30.03 42.00
N LEU A 451 -10.52 29.25 42.74
CA LEU A 451 -9.13 28.85 42.51
C LEU A 451 -8.19 29.91 41.89
N LYS A 452 -7.49 30.63 42.78
CA LYS A 452 -6.25 31.37 42.46
C LYS A 452 -5.22 30.43 41.83
N ARG A 453 -5.10 30.46 40.50
CA ARG A 453 -3.90 29.97 39.80
C ARG A 453 -2.75 30.93 40.11
N ARG A 454 -1.86 30.51 41.01
CA ARG A 454 -0.62 31.23 41.35
C ARG A 454 0.25 31.34 40.10
N ARG A 455 0.20 32.49 39.42
CA ARG A 455 1.23 32.91 38.47
C ARG A 455 1.92 34.13 39.08
N GLN A 456 3.12 33.91 39.61
CA GLN A 456 4.00 34.99 40.04
C GLN A 456 4.34 35.86 38.83
N GLN A 457 3.91 37.11 38.85
CA GLN A 457 4.57 38.20 38.14
C GLN A 457 4.74 39.33 39.17
N GLN A 458 5.95 39.39 39.73
CA GLN A 458 6.44 40.60 40.38
C GLN A 458 6.72 41.62 39.28
N ALA A 459 5.88 42.66 39.22
CA ALA A 459 6.25 43.96 38.70
C ALA A 459 5.45 45.04 39.43
N ASN A 460 6.15 45.70 40.36
CA ASN A 460 6.01 47.06 40.87
C ASN A 460 4.66 47.59 41.37
N MET A 461 4.59 47.79 42.68
CA MET A 461 3.97 48.98 43.28
C MET A 461 5.01 49.69 44.13
N GLN A 462 5.35 50.93 43.76
CA GLN A 462 5.37 52.03 44.71
C GLN A 462 5.41 53.35 43.94
N SER A 463 4.24 53.98 43.86
CA SER A 463 4.12 55.42 43.64
C SER A 463 4.08 56.11 44.99
N GLN A 464 5.03 56.98 45.28
CA GLN A 464 4.79 58.16 46.12
C GLN A 464 5.88 59.21 45.85
N GLY A 465 5.46 60.45 45.58
CA GLY A 465 6.24 61.63 45.92
C GLY A 465 6.79 62.49 44.77
N GLN A 466 6.04 63.57 44.50
CA GLN A 466 6.51 64.95 44.32
C GLN A 466 7.27 65.43 43.05
N ARG A 467 6.68 66.51 42.50
CA ARG A 467 7.27 67.74 41.90
C ARG A 467 7.91 67.72 40.50
N HIS A 468 7.33 68.55 39.63
CA HIS A 468 7.81 69.24 38.40
C HIS A 468 9.33 69.56 38.29
N PRO A 469 9.85 70.06 37.13
CA PRO A 469 9.50 69.87 35.71
C PRO A 469 10.74 69.75 34.75
N ARG A 470 10.46 69.69 33.43
CA ARG A 470 11.25 70.22 32.26
C ARG A 470 12.30 69.36 31.53
N GLN A 471 12.04 69.26 30.21
CA GLN A 471 12.89 69.54 29.03
C GLN A 471 13.80 68.47 28.37
N HIS A 472 13.70 68.50 27.02
CA HIS A 472 14.65 68.17 25.94
C HIS A 472 15.07 66.69 25.73
N ARG A 473 14.86 66.06 24.56
CA ARG A 473 15.31 66.27 23.15
C ARG A 473 16.59 65.45 22.87
N GLU A 474 16.61 64.86 21.66
CA GLU A 474 17.72 64.29 20.87
C GLU A 474 17.99 62.78 21.09
N ASN A 475 17.82 61.91 20.08
CA ASN A 475 18.41 61.74 18.73
C ASN A 475 19.79 61.03 18.73
N TYR A 476 19.93 60.18 17.70
CA TYR A 476 21.13 59.49 17.17
C TYR A 476 21.65 58.27 17.93
N GLN A 477 22.32 57.28 17.33
CA GLN A 477 22.33 56.59 16.03
C GLN A 477 23.53 55.62 16.14
N MET A 478 23.46 54.48 15.45
CA MET A 478 24.60 53.69 14.95
C MET A 478 25.52 52.95 15.93
N GLY A 479 25.94 51.76 15.50
CA GLY A 479 27.22 51.21 15.91
C GLY A 479 27.30 49.69 15.92
N GLN A 480 27.57 49.10 14.75
CA GLN A 480 28.11 47.74 14.60
C GLN A 480 29.32 47.51 15.53
N MET A 481 29.53 46.26 15.99
CA MET A 481 30.81 45.59 15.71
C MET A 481 30.77 44.08 15.93
N ARG A 482 31.48 43.41 15.02
CA ARG A 482 31.93 42.02 14.99
C ARG A 482 32.54 41.55 16.32
N ARG A 483 32.35 40.26 16.62
CA ARG A 483 33.43 39.27 16.55
C ARG A 483 32.87 37.91 16.22
#